data_AF-A0A453LB98-F1
#
_entry.id   AF-A0A453LB98-F1
#
_cell.length_a   1.000
_cell.length_b   1.000
_cell.length_c   1.000
_cell.angle_alpha   90.00
_cell.angle_beta   90.00
_cell.angle_gamma   90.00
#
_symmetry.space_group_name_H-M   'P 1'
#
loop_
_entity.id
_entity.type
_entity.pdbx_description
1 polymer ?
#
loop_
_entity_poly.entity_id
_entity_poly.type
_entity_poly.pdbx_seq_one_letter_code
_entity_poly.pdbx_strand_id
1 'polypeptide(L)'
;MEVAAAAGVYEEMLRVVEACAARIRWRLRPQSKRRLLNDITFLCTGLRPVILMDYGGTMPQLQENLCSLLHHARQEASILNPLRVMVMKDMLYLIHAEGLAEHVSPNASCLQTRKRTKPWWSFYRSKIDLQLHSLLKQM
;
A
#
# COMPACT_ATOMS: atom_id res chain seq x y z
N MET A 1 22.58 -9.60 11.64
CA MET A 1 23.16 -8.75 10.57
C MET A 1 22.14 -8.44 9.47
N GLU A 2 21.27 -9.39 9.12
CA GLU A 2 20.22 -9.26 8.09
C GLU A 2 19.17 -8.16 8.34
N VAL A 3 18.79 -7.92 9.61
CA VAL A 3 17.81 -6.88 10.00
C VAL A 3 18.32 -5.46 9.71
N ALA A 4 19.62 -5.21 9.86
CA ALA A 4 20.22 -3.90 9.59
C ALA A 4 20.29 -3.60 8.08
N ALA A 5 20.54 -4.63 7.26
CA ALA A 5 20.50 -4.51 5.81
C ALA A 5 19.07 -4.21 5.32
N ALA A 6 18.07 -4.88 5.88
CA ALA A 6 16.67 -4.63 5.56
C ALA A 6 16.24 -3.19 5.94
N ALA A 7 16.66 -2.69 7.11
CA ALA A 7 16.37 -1.32 7.54
C ALA A 7 16.91 -0.28 6.53
N GLY A 8 18.10 -0.49 5.98
CA GLY A 8 18.68 0.38 4.95
C GLY A 8 17.87 0.42 3.65
N VAL A 9 17.30 -0.72 3.23
CA VAL A 9 16.46 -0.79 2.02
C VAL A 9 15.19 0.04 2.20
N TYR A 10 14.54 -0.04 3.37
CA TYR A 10 13.34 0.76 3.65
C TYR A 10 13.66 2.24 3.81
N GLU A 11 14.80 2.61 4.39
CA GLU A 11 15.20 4.03 4.42
C GLU A 11 15.39 4.62 3.03
N GLU A 12 16.05 3.89 2.12
CA GLU A 12 16.25 4.34 0.75
C GLU A 12 14.92 4.45 -0.01
N MET A 13 14.04 3.46 0.15
CA MET A 13 12.68 3.52 -0.37
C MET A 13 11.94 4.77 0.12
N LEU A 14 12.03 5.11 1.41
CA LEU A 14 11.37 6.28 1.97
C LEU A 14 11.95 7.58 1.39
N ARG A 15 13.26 7.66 1.16
CA ARG A 15 13.89 8.80 0.48
C ARG A 15 13.37 8.97 -0.94
N VAL A 16 13.24 7.89 -1.70
CA VAL A 16 12.64 7.91 -3.04
C VAL A 16 11.21 8.43 -3.00
N VAL A 17 10.40 7.95 -2.05
CA VAL A 17 9.01 8.42 -1.88
C VAL A 17 8.98 9.91 -1.55
N GLU A 18 9.84 10.39 -0.65
CA GLU A 18 9.90 11.81 -0.30
C GLU A 18 10.35 12.68 -1.48
N ALA A 19 11.35 12.24 -2.23
CA ALA A 19 11.83 12.93 -3.44
C ALA A 19 10.73 12.99 -4.52
N CYS A 20 10.02 11.88 -4.74
CA CYS A 20 8.89 11.83 -5.66
C CYS A 20 7.74 12.74 -5.22
N ALA A 21 7.41 12.78 -3.93
CA ALA A 21 6.38 13.68 -3.39
C ALA A 21 6.75 15.15 -3.60
N ALA A 22 8.03 15.51 -3.42
CA ALA A 22 8.53 16.85 -3.72
C ALA A 22 8.46 17.15 -5.23
N ARG A 23 8.82 16.19 -6.09
CA ARG A 23 8.80 16.30 -7.56
C ARG A 23 7.40 16.61 -8.11
N ILE A 24 6.37 15.94 -7.61
CA ILE A 24 4.98 16.23 -7.99
C ILE A 24 4.38 17.44 -7.25
N ARG A 25 5.17 18.11 -6.41
CA ARG A 25 4.77 19.26 -5.59
C ARG A 25 3.60 18.95 -4.66
N TRP A 26 3.52 17.73 -4.13
CA TRP A 26 2.45 17.33 -3.22
C TRP A 26 2.64 17.96 -1.83
N ARG A 27 1.83 18.98 -1.53
CA ARG A 27 1.88 19.73 -0.26
C ARG A 27 1.08 19.06 0.85
N LEU A 28 1.60 17.94 1.37
CA LEU A 28 1.04 17.30 2.56
C LEU A 28 1.40 18.07 3.83
N ARG A 29 0.45 18.11 4.79
CA ARG A 29 0.76 18.56 6.15
C ARG A 29 1.83 17.64 6.77
N PRO A 30 2.72 18.14 7.66
CA PRO A 30 3.77 17.32 8.25
C PRO A 30 3.26 16.02 8.90
N GLN A 31 2.11 16.08 9.57
CA GLN A 31 1.47 14.91 10.17
C GLN A 31 1.00 13.89 9.12
N SER A 32 0.32 14.35 8.08
CA SER A 32 -0.13 13.50 6.97
C SER A 32 1.03 12.86 6.22
N LYS A 33 2.12 13.62 5.99
CA LYS A 33 3.34 13.11 5.37
C LYS A 33 3.96 11.98 6.19
N ARG A 34 4.13 12.18 7.51
CA ARG A 34 4.64 11.11 8.40
C ARG A 34 3.75 9.87 8.37
N ARG A 35 2.43 10.05 8.34
CA ARG A 35 1.47 8.94 8.27
C ARG A 35 1.59 8.18 6.95
N LEU A 36 1.70 8.87 5.81
CA LEU A 36 1.96 8.26 4.49
C LEU A 36 3.22 7.39 4.49
N LEU A 37 4.33 7.92 5.01
CA LEU A 37 5.59 7.19 5.06
C LEU A 37 5.49 5.93 5.93
N ASN A 38 4.88 6.04 7.12
CA ASN A 38 4.65 4.88 7.99
C ASN A 38 3.75 3.83 7.33
N ASP A 39 2.69 4.27 6.66
CA ASP A 39 1.74 3.39 6.00
C ASP A 39 2.40 2.63 4.83
N ILE A 40 3.24 3.30 4.03
CA ILE A 40 4.06 2.64 2.99
C ILE A 40 5.02 1.62 3.62
N THR A 41 5.71 1.97 4.71
CA THR A 41 6.57 1.02 5.42
C THR A 41 5.79 -0.19 5.90
N PHE A 42 4.60 -0.02 6.48
CA PHE A 42 3.77 -1.15 6.93
C PHE A 42 3.30 -2.04 5.80
N LEU A 43 3.03 -1.47 4.61
CA LEU A 43 2.68 -2.24 3.43
C LEU A 43 3.88 -3.05 2.91
N CYS A 44 5.03 -2.39 2.71
CA CYS A 44 6.23 -3.04 2.16
C CYS A 44 6.89 -4.03 3.12
N THR A 45 6.68 -3.90 4.44
CA THR A 45 7.12 -4.89 5.44
C THR A 45 6.14 -6.05 5.60
N GLY A 46 4.99 -6.02 4.92
CA GLY A 46 3.95 -7.04 5.06
C GLY A 46 3.15 -6.98 6.37
N LEU A 47 3.39 -5.97 7.22
CA LEU A 47 2.68 -5.80 8.50
C LEU A 47 1.19 -5.45 8.29
N ARG A 48 0.86 -4.82 7.16
CA ARG A 48 -0.52 -4.51 6.75
C ARG A 48 -0.68 -4.72 5.25
N PRO A 49 -1.66 -5.51 4.78
CA PRO A 49 -1.88 -5.68 3.34
C PRO A 49 -2.71 -4.54 2.71
N VAL A 50 -3.46 -3.78 3.51
CA VAL A 50 -4.40 -2.73 3.05
C VAL A 50 -4.43 -1.58 4.05
N ILE A 51 -4.43 -0.35 3.52
CA ILE A 51 -4.53 0.88 4.31
C ILE A 51 -5.55 1.83 3.69
N LEU A 52 -6.50 2.30 4.50
CA LEU A 52 -7.41 3.40 4.14
C LEU A 52 -6.64 4.73 4.19
N MET A 53 -6.62 5.44 3.07
CA MET A 53 -5.94 6.71 2.90
C MET A 53 -6.88 7.85 3.29
N ASP A 54 -6.58 8.54 4.39
CA ASP A 54 -7.24 9.77 4.81
C ASP A 54 -6.19 10.75 5.33
N TYR A 55 -5.56 11.47 4.39
CA TYR A 55 -4.44 12.38 4.66
C TYR A 55 -4.83 13.85 4.58
N GLY A 56 -6.13 14.14 4.50
CA GLY A 56 -6.63 15.45 4.15
C GLY A 56 -6.39 15.76 2.67
N GLY A 57 -7.38 16.37 2.04
CA GLY A 57 -7.41 16.61 0.61
C GLY A 57 -8.78 16.25 0.06
N THR A 58 -9.14 16.88 -1.05
CA THR A 58 -10.36 16.56 -1.78
C THR A 58 -10.08 15.44 -2.77
N MET A 59 -10.99 14.48 -2.87
CA MET A 59 -11.06 13.65 -4.07
C MET A 59 -11.51 14.55 -5.24
N PRO A 60 -10.95 14.41 -6.46
CA PRO A 60 -10.03 13.36 -6.91
C PRO A 60 -8.53 13.68 -6.71
N GLN A 61 -8.17 14.88 -6.27
CA GLN A 61 -6.77 15.33 -6.18
C GLN A 61 -5.88 14.40 -5.34
N LEU A 62 -6.41 13.86 -4.24
CA LEU A 62 -5.69 12.92 -3.38
C LEU A 62 -5.29 11.65 -4.14
N GLN A 63 -6.20 11.10 -4.96
CA GLN A 63 -5.96 9.94 -5.80
C GLN A 63 -4.91 10.24 -6.88
N GLU A 64 -5.03 11.37 -7.57
CA GLU A 64 -4.08 11.78 -8.63
C GLU A 64 -2.66 11.92 -8.10
N ASN A 65 -2.51 12.57 -6.94
CA ASN A 65 -1.21 12.74 -6.29
C ASN A 65 -0.62 11.38 -5.89
N LEU A 66 -1.44 10.48 -5.33
CA LEU A 66 -0.98 9.15 -4.93
C LEU A 66 -0.59 8.28 -6.13
N CYS A 67 -1.38 8.31 -7.20
CA CYS A 67 -1.07 7.61 -8.44
C CYS A 67 0.24 8.14 -9.08
N SER A 68 0.40 9.46 -9.14
CA SER A 68 1.61 10.10 -9.68
C SER A 68 2.84 9.79 -8.83
N LEU A 69 2.68 9.83 -7.50
CA LEU A 69 3.73 9.46 -6.55
C LEU A 69 4.23 8.04 -6.81
N LEU A 70 3.31 7.06 -6.85
CA LEU A 70 3.66 5.66 -7.03
C LEU A 70 4.20 5.37 -8.43
N HIS A 71 3.70 6.03 -9.46
CA HIS A 71 4.23 5.88 -10.82
C HIS A 71 5.71 6.26 -10.88
N HIS A 72 6.07 7.39 -10.28
CA HIS A 72 7.44 7.87 -10.19
C HIS A 72 8.30 7.01 -9.28
N ALA A 73 7.82 6.70 -8.07
CA ALA A 73 8.61 5.98 -7.09
C ALA A 73 8.92 4.53 -7.52
N ARG A 74 8.04 3.87 -8.28
CA ARG A 74 8.30 2.51 -8.82
C ARG A 74 9.40 2.45 -9.87
N GLN A 75 9.65 3.56 -10.58
CA GLN A 75 10.75 3.63 -11.54
C GLN A 75 12.12 3.65 -10.84
N GLU A 76 12.13 4.11 -9.58
CA GLU A 76 13.34 4.31 -8.79
C GLU A 76 13.52 3.20 -7.73
N ALA A 77 12.43 2.63 -7.22
CA ALA A 77 12.45 1.61 -6.17
C ALA A 77 11.48 0.45 -6.47
N SER A 78 12.03 -0.72 -6.79
CA SER A 78 11.26 -1.92 -7.14
C SER A 78 10.42 -2.48 -5.99
N ILE A 79 10.80 -2.21 -4.73
CA ILE A 79 10.03 -2.61 -3.53
C ILE A 79 8.62 -1.98 -3.48
N LEU A 80 8.37 -0.92 -4.25
CA LEU A 80 7.07 -0.27 -4.36
C LEU A 80 6.20 -0.87 -5.49
N ASN A 81 6.75 -1.80 -6.29
CA ASN A 81 6.04 -2.46 -7.39
C ASN A 81 4.80 -3.22 -6.95
N PRO A 82 4.73 -3.85 -5.77
CA PRO A 82 3.50 -4.54 -5.34
C PRO A 82 2.39 -3.58 -4.89
N LEU A 83 2.68 -2.31 -4.60
CA LEU A 83 1.68 -1.37 -4.11
C LEU A 83 0.67 -1.02 -5.21
N ARG A 84 -0.61 -0.87 -4.89
CA ARG A 84 -1.67 -0.43 -5.84
C ARG A 84 -2.64 0.53 -5.15
N VAL A 85 -3.21 1.45 -5.93
CA VAL A 85 -4.26 2.36 -5.47
C VAL A 85 -5.60 1.75 -5.86
N MET A 86 -6.53 1.68 -4.91
CA MET A 86 -7.87 1.17 -5.12
C MET A 86 -8.88 2.19 -4.59
N VAL A 87 -9.90 2.51 -5.39
CA VAL A 87 -10.99 3.41 -4.99
C VAL A 87 -12.28 2.61 -4.89
N MET A 88 -12.97 2.71 -3.75
CA MET A 88 -14.26 2.07 -3.53
C MET A 88 -15.19 3.00 -2.75
N LYS A 89 -16.40 3.26 -3.25
CA LYS A 89 -17.40 4.11 -2.58
C LYS A 89 -16.80 5.43 -2.07
N ASP A 90 -16.04 6.10 -2.93
CA ASP A 90 -15.35 7.36 -2.64
C ASP A 90 -14.26 7.29 -1.55
N MET A 91 -13.90 6.08 -1.10
CA MET A 91 -12.78 5.83 -0.20
C MET A 91 -11.55 5.37 -0.99
N LEU A 92 -10.40 5.95 -0.65
CA LEU A 92 -9.12 5.64 -1.26
C LEU A 92 -8.35 4.64 -0.40
N TYR A 93 -7.86 3.57 -1.01
CA TYR A 93 -7.07 2.54 -0.36
C TYR A 93 -5.73 2.39 -1.06
N LEU A 94 -4.68 2.21 -0.27
CA LEU A 94 -3.38 1.74 -0.74
C LEU A 94 -3.24 0.27 -0.30
N ILE A 95 -2.96 -0.61 -1.25
CA ILE A 95 -2.88 -2.05 -1.03
C ILE A 95 -1.53 -2.59 -1.45
N HIS A 96 -1.07 -3.65 -0.80
CA HIS A 96 0.03 -4.48 -1.28
C HIS A 96 -0.57 -5.70 -1.97
N ALA A 97 -0.43 -5.81 -3.30
CA ALA A 97 -1.16 -6.81 -4.09
C ALA A 97 -0.85 -8.26 -3.66
N GLU A 98 0.43 -8.58 -3.45
CA GLU A 98 0.87 -9.92 -3.06
C GLU A 98 0.45 -10.25 -1.62
N GLY A 99 0.82 -9.41 -0.66
CA GLY A 99 0.35 -9.52 0.72
C GLY A 99 -1.18 -9.61 0.83
N LEU A 100 -1.95 -8.91 0.01
CA LEU A 100 -3.40 -9.06 -0.01
C LEU A 100 -3.85 -10.42 -0.58
N ALA A 101 -3.19 -10.92 -1.63
CA ALA A 101 -3.48 -12.25 -2.19
C ALA A 101 -3.23 -13.39 -1.19
N GLU A 102 -2.17 -13.30 -0.38
CA GLU A 102 -1.90 -14.27 0.71
C GLU A 102 -3.01 -14.33 1.75
N HIS A 103 -3.70 -13.21 1.99
CA HIS A 103 -4.83 -13.13 2.93
C HIS A 103 -6.17 -13.56 2.31
N VAL A 104 -6.24 -13.66 0.98
CA VAL A 104 -7.46 -14.03 0.22
C VAL A 104 -7.44 -15.50 -0.18
N SER A 105 -6.27 -16.08 -0.48
CA SER A 105 -6.15 -17.50 -0.84
C SER A 105 -6.39 -18.41 0.38
N PRO A 106 -7.39 -19.31 0.37
CA PRO A 106 -7.61 -20.28 1.45
C PRO A 106 -6.56 -21.40 1.52
N ASN A 107 -5.62 -21.49 0.56
CA ASN A 107 -4.81 -22.69 0.32
C ASN A 107 -3.30 -22.55 0.54
N ALA A 108 -2.81 -21.47 1.15
CA ALA A 108 -1.41 -21.40 1.60
C ALA A 108 -1.31 -21.83 3.07
N SER A 109 -1.28 -23.14 3.30
CA SER A 109 -0.97 -23.73 4.60
C SER A 109 0.53 -23.69 4.90
N CYS A 110 0.94 -22.88 5.90
CA CYS A 110 2.06 -23.05 6.87
C CYS A 110 2.43 -21.64 7.38
N LEU A 111 2.40 -21.23 8.66
CA LEU A 111 2.26 -21.84 9.98
C LEU A 111 1.62 -20.77 10.90
N GLN A 112 0.84 -21.25 11.88
CA GLN A 112 0.46 -20.60 13.15
C GLN A 112 1.14 -19.24 13.46
N THR A 113 0.41 -18.14 13.66
CA THR A 113 -0.34 -17.89 14.91
C THR A 113 -1.15 -16.58 14.83
N ARG A 114 -2.41 -16.64 15.29
CA ARG A 114 -3.16 -15.65 16.11
C ARG A 114 -4.62 -15.51 15.67
N LYS A 115 -5.46 -16.04 16.56
CA LYS A 115 -6.90 -15.80 16.80
C LYS A 115 -7.65 -15.03 15.71
N ARG A 116 -8.50 -15.81 15.02
CA ARG A 116 -9.66 -15.39 14.24
C ARG A 116 -10.39 -14.20 14.87
N THR A 117 -10.18 -13.01 14.33
CA THR A 117 -11.24 -12.01 14.19
C THR A 117 -11.74 -12.09 12.74
N LYS A 118 -13.04 -11.93 12.51
CA LYS A 118 -13.55 -11.86 11.14
C LYS A 118 -12.79 -10.74 10.42
N PRO A 119 -12.11 -11.01 9.30
CA PRO A 119 -11.30 -10.00 8.68
C PRO A 119 -12.15 -8.83 8.22
N TRP A 120 -11.68 -7.59 8.39
CA TRP A 120 -12.45 -6.38 8.06
C TRP A 120 -12.96 -6.36 6.60
N TRP A 121 -12.26 -7.08 5.69
CA TRP A 121 -12.65 -7.25 4.30
C TRP A 121 -13.79 -8.26 4.06
N SER A 122 -14.29 -8.99 5.07
CA SER A 122 -15.40 -9.94 4.86
C SER A 122 -16.67 -9.26 4.35
N PHE A 123 -16.85 -7.97 4.65
CA PHE A 123 -17.95 -7.16 4.11
C PHE A 123 -17.74 -6.76 2.64
N TYR A 124 -16.49 -6.71 2.19
CA TYR A 124 -16.11 -6.29 0.84
C TYR A 124 -15.60 -7.45 -0.01
N ARG A 125 -15.58 -8.69 0.50
CA ARG A 125 -15.02 -9.89 -0.13
C ARG A 125 -15.41 -10.01 -1.60
N SER A 126 -16.69 -9.93 -1.93
CA SER A 126 -17.15 -10.07 -3.32
C SER A 126 -16.66 -8.97 -4.26
N LYS A 127 -16.46 -7.74 -3.77
CA LYS A 127 -15.96 -6.61 -4.58
C LYS A 127 -14.44 -6.59 -4.65
N ILE A 128 -13.77 -6.85 -3.52
CA ILE A 128 -12.32 -7.00 -3.47
C ILE A 128 -11.92 -8.18 -4.34
N ASP A 129 -12.56 -9.35 -4.26
CA ASP A 129 -12.21 -10.53 -5.08
C ASP A 129 -12.36 -10.25 -6.58
N LEU A 130 -13.37 -9.49 -7.01
CA LEU A 130 -13.53 -9.10 -8.43
C LEU A 130 -12.46 -8.10 -8.89
N GLN A 131 -12.16 -7.08 -8.07
CA GLN A 131 -11.15 -6.07 -8.38
C GLN A 131 -9.74 -6.64 -8.26
N LEU A 132 -9.51 -7.55 -7.31
CA LEU A 132 -8.27 -8.30 -7.12
C LEU A 132 -8.09 -9.30 -8.26
N HIS A 133 -9.12 -10.04 -8.69
CA HIS A 133 -9.04 -10.87 -9.90
C HIS A 133 -8.72 -10.03 -11.13
N SER A 134 -9.30 -8.83 -11.26
CA SER A 134 -8.96 -7.92 -12.36
C SER A 134 -7.52 -7.41 -12.27
N LEU A 135 -7.02 -7.12 -11.07
CA LEU A 135 -5.64 -6.67 -10.83
C LEU A 135 -4.61 -7.79 -10.99
N LEU A 136 -4.95 -9.01 -10.58
CA LEU A 136 -4.13 -10.22 -10.73
C LEU A 136 -4.08 -10.70 -12.18
N LYS A 137 -5.13 -10.50 -12.98
CA LYS A 137 -5.13 -10.76 -14.43
C LYS A 137 -4.30 -9.74 -15.24
N GLN A 138 -3.90 -8.63 -14.63
CA GLN A 138 -3.02 -7.63 -15.23
C GLN A 138 -1.54 -7.84 -14.86
N MET A 139 -1.23 -8.89 -14.11
CA MET A 139 0.12 -9.42 -13.89
C MET A 139 0.46 -10.43 -14.98
#